data_AF-A0AAJ4D1S8-F1
#
_entry.id   AF-A0AAJ4D1S8-F1
#
_cell.length_a   1.000
_cell.length_b   1.000
_cell.length_c   1.000
_cell.angle_alpha   90.00
_cell.angle_beta   90.00
_cell.angle_gamma   90.00
#
_symmetry.space_group_name_H-M   'P 1'
#
loop_
_entity.id
_entity.type
_entity.pdbx_description
1 polymer ?
#
loop_
_entity_poly.entity_id
_entity_poly.type
_entity_poly.pdbx_seq_one_letter_code
_entity_poly.pdbx_strand_id
1 'polypeptide(L)'
;MNLNQIKGNYNAIFGLGHLCLTGLQLRKNNLRPFAGPLDWVGTPYLSDLTRMLKDRFSHFLEPHNLRVTGYSTGVDTPDRYILVRDDYYCVDSAHDFKADKNTMEDLVTYPEVKAKFKRRINRFLDKMETADRILFVRTSGTFKEAQELEAVLSDLVKNDFSVLLINHTKVNGLVEQNWPLQRVCAVELPDKEIWVTNDHLWRQMFNGIRYVPSQPSVGAGANMNVFQQGNLSSANAFQQGIPSNVNTFQQGNLSNVNTFQQGIPSNVNTFQQGNLSNVNAFQKGNLNK
;
A
#
# COMPACT_ATOMS: atom_id res chain seq x y z
N MET A 1 -16.63 -10.33 -15.60
CA MET A 1 -16.75 -10.77 -14.18
C MET A 1 -17.74 -9.85 -13.45
N ASN A 2 -18.39 -10.28 -12.35
CA ASN A 2 -19.42 -9.52 -11.62
C ASN A 2 -19.17 -9.45 -10.09
N LEU A 3 -19.97 -8.66 -9.37
CA LEU A 3 -19.86 -8.41 -7.93
C LEU A 3 -19.99 -9.68 -7.10
N ASN A 4 -20.82 -10.63 -7.55
CA ASN A 4 -20.97 -11.90 -6.83
C ASN A 4 -19.70 -12.77 -6.96
N GLN A 5 -19.04 -12.75 -8.12
CA GLN A 5 -17.82 -13.51 -8.40
C GLN A 5 -16.58 -12.97 -7.66
N ILE A 6 -16.55 -11.68 -7.33
CA ILE A 6 -15.43 -11.07 -6.58
C ILE A 6 -15.57 -11.23 -5.06
N LYS A 7 -16.62 -11.87 -4.54
CA LYS A 7 -16.73 -12.15 -3.10
C LYS A 7 -15.68 -13.17 -2.65
N GLY A 8 -15.45 -13.20 -1.34
CA GLY A 8 -14.58 -14.16 -0.67
C GLY A 8 -13.39 -13.50 0.03
N ASN A 9 -12.41 -14.35 0.35
CA ASN A 9 -11.23 -13.95 1.09
C ASN A 9 -10.12 -13.50 0.14
N TYR A 10 -9.40 -12.45 0.54
CA TYR A 10 -8.25 -11.90 -0.16
C TYR A 10 -7.07 -11.76 0.77
N ASN A 11 -5.88 -12.13 0.30
CA ASN A 11 -4.63 -12.02 1.05
C ASN A 11 -3.93 -10.67 0.89
N ALA A 12 -4.35 -9.89 -0.11
CA ALA A 12 -3.96 -8.51 -0.29
C ALA A 12 -5.09 -7.72 -0.95
N ILE A 13 -5.24 -6.46 -0.55
CA ILE A 13 -6.19 -5.52 -1.15
C ILE A 13 -5.44 -4.21 -1.38
N PHE A 14 -5.47 -3.71 -2.61
CA PHE A 14 -4.77 -2.49 -3.01
C PHE A 14 -5.69 -1.55 -3.77
N GLY A 15 -5.65 -0.27 -3.39
CA GLY A 15 -6.15 0.80 -4.26
C GLY A 15 -5.19 1.04 -5.41
N LEU A 16 -5.74 1.28 -6.59
CA LEU A 16 -5.04 1.66 -7.82
C LEU A 16 -5.28 3.15 -8.17
N GLY A 17 -5.62 3.97 -7.16
CA GLY A 17 -5.70 5.42 -7.27
C GLY A 17 -6.90 5.96 -8.06
N HIS A 18 -6.60 6.85 -9.01
CA HIS A 18 -7.39 7.93 -9.63
C HIS A 18 -7.56 9.08 -8.67
N LEU A 19 -8.22 8.81 -7.55
CA LEU A 19 -8.36 9.74 -6.44
C LEU A 19 -8.00 9.00 -5.15
N CYS A 20 -7.66 9.77 -4.11
CA CYS A 20 -7.52 9.24 -2.76
C CYS A 20 -8.82 8.62 -2.21
N LEU A 21 -9.95 8.85 -2.90
CA LEU A 21 -11.26 8.22 -2.65
C LEU A 21 -11.15 6.71 -2.46
N THR A 22 -10.40 6.03 -3.33
CA THR A 22 -10.23 4.57 -3.24
C THR A 22 -9.60 4.17 -1.91
N GLY A 23 -8.51 4.84 -1.50
CA GLY A 23 -7.84 4.58 -0.22
C GLY A 23 -8.74 4.89 0.98
N LEU A 24 -9.55 5.96 0.89
CA LEU A 24 -10.52 6.32 1.92
C LEU A 24 -11.63 5.30 2.06
N GLN A 25 -12.19 4.81 0.96
CA GLN A 25 -13.26 3.80 0.98
C GLN A 25 -12.76 2.46 1.50
N LEU A 26 -11.54 2.04 1.11
CA LEU A 26 -10.92 0.85 1.69
C LEU A 26 -10.71 1.01 3.20
N ARG A 27 -10.29 2.20 3.68
CA ARG A 27 -10.16 2.51 5.13
C ARG A 27 -11.51 2.42 5.85
N LYS A 28 -12.55 3.09 5.32
CA LYS A 28 -13.91 3.10 5.90
C LYS A 28 -14.52 1.70 6.03
N ASN A 29 -14.12 0.77 5.16
CA ASN A 29 -14.66 -0.59 5.10
C ASN A 29 -13.72 -1.65 5.73
N ASN A 30 -12.66 -1.24 6.43
CA ASN A 30 -11.68 -2.16 7.04
C ASN A 30 -10.98 -3.11 6.04
N LEU A 31 -10.92 -2.71 4.77
CA LEU A 31 -10.26 -3.45 3.69
C LEU A 31 -8.87 -2.88 3.36
N ARG A 32 -8.36 -1.98 4.20
CA ARG A 32 -7.04 -1.34 4.08
C ARG A 32 -6.10 -1.77 5.22
N PRO A 33 -5.58 -3.01 5.20
CA PRO A 33 -4.70 -3.50 6.26
C PRO A 33 -3.35 -2.77 6.31
N PHE A 34 -2.92 -2.21 5.19
CA PHE A 34 -1.71 -1.39 5.06
C PHE A 34 -1.90 -0.35 3.97
N ALA A 35 -1.03 0.67 3.96
CA ALA A 35 -1.02 1.66 2.89
C ALA A 35 -0.38 1.09 1.61
N GLY A 36 -1.11 1.09 0.50
CA GLY A 36 -0.59 0.83 -0.84
C GLY A 36 0.23 2.00 -1.38
N PRO A 37 1.00 1.79 -2.47
CA PRO A 37 1.74 2.86 -3.15
C PRO A 37 0.81 3.88 -3.81
N LEU A 38 -0.46 3.53 -4.07
CA LEU A 38 -1.39 4.37 -4.84
C LEU A 38 -2.59 4.90 -4.04
N ASP A 39 -2.61 4.69 -2.73
CA ASP A 39 -3.77 5.07 -1.89
C ASP A 39 -3.96 6.59 -1.75
N TRP A 40 -2.86 7.35 -1.82
CA TRP A 40 -2.81 8.77 -1.46
C TRP A 40 -2.30 9.67 -2.57
N VAL A 41 -2.29 9.14 -3.80
CA VAL A 41 -1.85 9.85 -4.99
C VAL A 41 -2.96 9.86 -6.03
N GLY A 42 -3.03 10.92 -6.83
CA GLY A 42 -3.85 11.00 -8.01
C GLY A 42 -3.17 10.27 -9.17
N THR A 43 -3.90 9.37 -9.82
CA THR A 43 -3.46 8.71 -11.06
C THR A 43 -4.53 8.91 -12.13
N PRO A 44 -4.63 10.12 -12.72
CA PRO A 44 -5.75 10.53 -13.56
C PRO A 44 -5.94 9.64 -14.79
N TYR A 45 -4.85 9.15 -15.38
CA TYR A 45 -4.87 8.33 -16.58
C TYR A 45 -4.61 6.87 -16.22
N LEU A 46 -5.53 5.97 -16.61
CA LEU A 46 -5.36 4.54 -16.35
C LEU A 46 -4.24 3.96 -17.23
N SER A 47 -4.07 4.45 -18.46
CA SER A 47 -2.96 4.07 -19.35
C SER A 47 -1.57 4.30 -18.72
N ASP A 48 -1.33 5.46 -18.12
CA ASP A 48 -0.05 5.77 -17.46
C ASP A 48 0.16 4.92 -16.20
N LEU A 49 -0.91 4.67 -15.44
CA LEU A 49 -0.87 3.75 -14.31
C LEU A 49 -0.51 2.32 -14.77
N THR A 50 -1.15 1.83 -15.83
CA THR A 50 -0.90 0.50 -16.40
C THR A 50 0.56 0.40 -16.87
N ARG A 51 1.10 1.45 -17.51
CA ARG A 51 2.53 1.53 -17.86
C ARG A 51 3.43 1.50 -16.63
N MET A 52 3.11 2.26 -15.58
CA MET A 52 3.87 2.25 -14.31
C MET A 52 3.90 0.86 -13.66
N LEU A 53 2.79 0.13 -13.67
CA LEU A 53 2.72 -1.25 -13.16
C LEU A 53 3.57 -2.20 -14.00
N LYS A 54 3.47 -2.11 -15.33
CA LYS A 54 4.27 -2.89 -16.29
C LYS A 54 5.77 -2.69 -16.07
N ASP A 55 6.18 -1.44 -15.84
CA ASP A 55 7.57 -1.05 -15.63
C ASP A 55 8.02 -1.19 -14.17
N ARG A 56 7.18 -1.79 -13.32
CA ARG A 56 7.44 -2.03 -11.88
C ARG A 56 7.92 -0.77 -11.14
N PHE A 57 7.32 0.39 -11.44
CA PHE A 57 7.62 1.69 -10.82
C PHE A 57 9.06 2.22 -11.03
N SER A 58 9.79 1.72 -12.04
CA SER A 58 11.23 2.01 -12.23
C SER A 58 11.63 3.48 -12.29
N HIS A 59 10.75 4.36 -12.79
CA HIS A 59 11.00 5.82 -12.90
C HIS A 59 10.19 6.68 -11.92
N PHE A 60 9.51 6.04 -10.97
CA PHE A 60 8.52 6.71 -10.12
C PHE A 60 9.21 7.52 -9.02
N LEU A 61 8.87 8.81 -8.94
CA LEU A 61 9.44 9.83 -8.06
C LEU A 61 10.94 10.03 -8.24
N GLU A 62 11.44 9.92 -9.47
CA GLU A 62 12.81 10.37 -9.76
C GLU A 62 12.89 11.90 -9.73
N PRO A 63 13.95 12.51 -9.14
CA PRO A 63 13.97 13.96 -8.90
C PRO A 63 13.74 14.80 -10.16
N HIS A 64 14.27 14.38 -11.30
CA HIS A 64 14.14 15.08 -12.59
C HIS A 64 12.74 14.97 -13.21
N ASN A 65 11.88 14.09 -12.69
CA ASN A 65 10.48 13.95 -13.11
C ASN A 65 9.53 14.75 -12.19
N LEU A 66 10.02 15.33 -11.10
CA LEU A 66 9.17 15.99 -10.12
C LEU A 66 8.98 17.48 -10.42
N ARG A 67 7.73 17.91 -10.33
CA ARG A 67 7.34 19.31 -10.48
C ARG A 67 6.36 19.72 -9.40
N VAL A 68 6.64 20.82 -8.72
CA VAL A 68 5.68 21.45 -7.81
C VAL A 68 4.60 22.16 -8.64
N THR A 69 3.33 21.87 -8.37
CA THR A 69 2.20 22.38 -9.16
C THR A 69 1.22 23.24 -8.35
N GLY A 70 1.40 23.36 -7.04
CA GLY A 70 0.53 24.17 -6.21
C GLY A 70 0.53 23.76 -4.74
N TYR A 71 -0.57 24.10 -4.08
CA TYR A 71 -0.88 23.66 -2.73
C TYR A 71 -2.10 22.74 -2.73
N SER A 72 -2.17 21.88 -1.72
CA SER A 72 -3.31 21.03 -1.41
C SER A 72 -3.59 21.07 0.09
N THR A 73 -4.80 20.64 0.48
CA THR A 73 -5.21 20.52 1.87
C THR A 73 -5.19 19.05 2.29
N GLY A 74 -4.81 18.78 3.54
CA GLY A 74 -4.90 17.44 4.11
C GLY A 74 -6.33 16.89 4.12
N VAL A 75 -6.47 15.57 4.00
CA VAL A 75 -7.79 14.91 3.93
C VAL A 75 -8.57 15.03 5.24
N ASP A 76 -7.89 14.86 6.38
CA ASP A 76 -8.50 14.86 7.72
C ASP A 76 -8.04 16.07 8.57
N THR A 77 -7.36 17.06 7.96
CA THR A 77 -6.67 18.15 8.67
C THR A 77 -6.66 19.44 7.86
N PRO A 78 -6.65 20.62 8.50
CA PRO A 78 -6.45 21.90 7.81
C PRO A 78 -4.99 22.11 7.34
N ASP A 79 -4.08 21.18 7.65
CA ASP A 79 -2.68 21.23 7.23
C ASP A 79 -2.56 21.44 5.71
N ARG A 80 -1.67 22.35 5.33
CA ARG A 80 -1.32 22.60 3.93
C ARG A 80 -0.18 21.67 3.49
N TYR A 81 -0.27 21.22 2.25
CA TYR A 81 0.73 20.39 1.59
C TYR A 81 1.15 21.06 0.27
N ILE A 82 2.36 20.75 -0.18
CA ILE A 82 2.84 21.05 -1.52
C ILE A 82 2.32 19.96 -2.45
N LEU A 83 1.63 20.37 -3.52
CA LEU A 83 1.20 19.47 -4.58
C LEU A 83 2.38 19.22 -5.50
N VAL A 84 2.81 17.96 -5.60
CA VAL A 84 3.95 17.54 -6.41
C VAL A 84 3.47 16.54 -7.45
N ARG A 85 3.81 16.77 -8.71
CA ARG A 85 3.53 15.87 -9.83
C ARG A 85 4.80 15.14 -10.25
N ASP A 86 4.68 13.83 -10.44
CA ASP A 86 5.59 13.03 -11.26
C ASP A 86 5.12 13.13 -12.72
N ASP A 87 5.89 13.81 -13.57
CA ASP A 87 5.55 14.02 -14.97
C ASP A 87 5.82 12.78 -15.84
N TYR A 88 6.60 11.80 -15.36
CA TYR A 88 6.90 10.59 -16.12
C TYR A 88 5.74 9.59 -16.12
N TYR A 89 5.08 9.40 -14.98
CA TYR A 89 3.88 8.55 -14.85
C TYR A 89 2.59 9.34 -14.61
N CYS A 90 2.64 10.67 -14.71
CA CYS A 90 1.49 11.54 -14.51
C CYS A 90 0.81 11.38 -13.13
N VAL A 91 1.60 11.18 -12.07
CA VAL A 91 1.09 10.90 -10.71
C VAL A 91 1.14 12.15 -9.85
N ASP A 92 0.02 12.51 -9.22
CA ASP A 92 -0.08 13.69 -8.34
C ASP A 92 -0.01 13.28 -6.86
N SER A 93 0.99 13.77 -6.13
CA SER A 93 1.09 13.63 -4.68
C SER A 93 0.56 14.90 -4.00
N ALA A 94 -0.63 14.78 -3.40
CA ALA A 94 -1.29 15.88 -2.71
C ALA A 94 -1.07 15.88 -1.19
N HIS A 95 -0.52 14.80 -0.61
CA HIS A 95 -0.53 14.59 0.85
C HIS A 95 0.79 14.06 1.42
N ASP A 96 1.88 14.10 0.64
CA ASP A 96 3.17 13.56 1.09
C ASP A 96 4.18 14.63 1.52
N PHE A 97 4.03 15.87 1.05
CA PHE A 97 4.94 16.98 1.30
C PHE A 97 4.24 18.08 2.10
N LYS A 98 4.42 18.15 3.42
CA LYS A 98 3.80 19.22 4.22
C LYS A 98 4.42 20.59 3.93
N ALA A 99 3.61 21.62 3.82
CA ALA A 99 4.04 22.98 3.50
C ALA A 99 4.72 23.72 4.68
N ASP A 100 4.67 23.17 5.89
CA ASP A 100 5.45 23.67 7.04
C ASP A 100 6.92 23.24 7.00
N LYS A 101 7.23 22.20 6.20
CA LYS A 101 8.59 21.67 6.03
C LYS A 101 9.16 21.90 4.63
N ASN A 102 8.33 22.01 3.60
CA ASN A 102 8.75 22.13 2.21
C ASN A 102 8.25 23.46 1.61
N THR A 103 8.93 23.96 0.58
CA THR A 103 8.54 25.16 -0.16
C THR A 103 8.20 24.81 -1.61
N MET A 104 7.90 25.83 -2.42
CA MET A 104 7.62 25.64 -3.85
C MET A 104 8.90 25.37 -4.66
N GLU A 105 10.04 25.74 -4.11
CA GLU A 105 11.37 25.64 -4.72
C GLU A 105 12.17 24.45 -4.18
N ASP A 106 11.90 24.03 -2.94
CA ASP A 106 12.68 22.98 -2.28
C ASP A 106 11.80 21.97 -1.52
N LEU A 107 11.94 20.71 -1.91
CA LEU A 107 11.28 19.56 -1.30
C LEU A 107 12.24 18.86 -0.34
N VAL A 108 12.61 19.52 0.77
CA VAL A 108 13.59 19.00 1.75
C VAL A 108 13.23 17.61 2.30
N THR A 109 11.93 17.26 2.34
CA THR A 109 11.46 15.95 2.81
C THR A 109 11.42 14.87 1.72
N TYR A 110 11.86 15.19 0.49
CA TYR A 110 11.91 14.25 -0.64
C TYR A 110 12.58 12.90 -0.28
N PRO A 111 13.75 12.85 0.39
CA PRO A 111 14.37 11.57 0.73
C PRO A 111 13.46 10.68 1.61
N GLU A 112 12.75 11.27 2.56
CA GLU A 112 11.82 10.56 3.45
C GLU A 112 10.59 10.05 2.66
N VAL A 113 10.04 10.89 1.78
CA VAL A 113 8.91 10.54 0.92
C VAL A 113 9.29 9.42 -0.05
N LYS A 114 10.42 9.53 -0.74
CA LYS A 114 10.94 8.50 -1.65
C LYS A 114 11.18 7.18 -0.92
N ALA A 115 11.79 7.21 0.26
CA ALA A 115 11.99 6.01 1.08
C ALA A 115 10.66 5.37 1.51
N LYS A 116 9.65 6.18 1.87
CA LYS A 116 8.30 5.70 2.17
C LYS A 116 7.65 4.99 0.98
N PHE A 117 7.70 5.58 -0.21
CA PHE A 117 7.16 4.94 -1.41
C PHE A 117 7.92 3.68 -1.79
N LYS A 118 9.26 3.68 -1.70
CA LYS A 118 10.08 2.48 -1.91
C LYS A 118 9.63 1.31 -1.03
N ARG A 119 9.39 1.53 0.28
CA ARG A 119 8.86 0.49 1.17
C ARG A 119 7.46 0.00 0.76
N ARG A 120 6.58 0.91 0.33
CA ARG A 120 5.21 0.57 -0.11
C ARG A 120 5.21 -0.22 -1.41
N ILE A 121 6.06 0.18 -2.38
CA ILE A 121 6.25 -0.49 -3.67
C ILE A 121 6.85 -1.89 -3.47
N ASN A 122 7.88 -2.02 -2.63
CA ASN A 122 8.47 -3.32 -2.34
C ASN A 122 7.44 -4.28 -1.74
N ARG A 123 6.62 -3.82 -0.78
CA ARG A 123 5.52 -4.62 -0.24
C ARG A 123 4.46 -4.94 -1.31
N PHE A 124 4.13 -3.99 -2.18
CA PHE A 124 3.19 -4.22 -3.26
C PHE A 124 3.68 -5.33 -4.19
N LEU A 125 4.92 -5.24 -4.68
CA LEU A 125 5.54 -6.23 -5.57
C LEU A 125 5.71 -7.59 -4.87
N ASP A 126 6.12 -7.62 -3.60
CA ASP A 126 6.16 -8.85 -2.80
C ASP A 126 4.80 -9.55 -2.75
N LYS A 127 3.70 -8.79 -2.63
CA LYS A 127 2.35 -9.37 -2.64
C LYS A 127 1.94 -9.90 -4.01
N MET A 128 2.47 -9.37 -5.12
CA MET A 128 2.20 -9.93 -6.45
C MET A 128 2.75 -11.35 -6.59
N GLU A 129 3.83 -11.67 -5.87
CA GLU A 129 4.50 -12.97 -5.89
C GLU A 129 3.97 -13.95 -4.81
N THR A 130 3.45 -13.43 -3.70
CA THR A 130 3.20 -14.24 -2.49
C THR A 130 1.73 -14.36 -2.08
N ALA A 131 0.84 -13.47 -2.50
CA ALA A 131 -0.56 -13.52 -2.13
C ALA A 131 -1.31 -14.56 -2.98
N ASP A 132 -2.13 -15.42 -2.36
CA ASP A 132 -2.92 -16.40 -3.11
C ASP A 132 -4.01 -15.72 -3.94
N ARG A 133 -4.66 -14.69 -3.36
CA ARG A 133 -5.67 -13.88 -4.04
C ARG A 133 -5.56 -12.39 -3.71
N ILE A 134 -5.56 -11.55 -4.75
CA ILE A 134 -5.45 -10.08 -4.63
C ILE A 134 -6.71 -9.38 -5.16
N LEU A 135 -7.21 -8.40 -4.42
CA LEU A 135 -8.22 -7.46 -4.92
C LEU A 135 -7.55 -6.12 -5.25
N PHE A 136 -7.70 -5.67 -6.48
CA PHE A 136 -7.41 -4.31 -6.88
C PHE A 136 -8.69 -3.50 -6.97
N VAL A 137 -8.66 -2.26 -6.51
CA VAL A 137 -9.79 -1.34 -6.62
C VAL A 137 -9.34 -0.09 -7.37
N ARG A 138 -10.04 0.25 -8.45
CA ARG A 138 -9.75 1.41 -9.29
C ARG A 138 -11.01 2.24 -9.46
N THR A 139 -10.92 3.55 -9.31
CA THR A 139 -11.98 4.45 -9.80
C THR A 139 -11.56 4.99 -11.16
N SER A 140 -12.50 5.16 -12.09
CA SER A 140 -12.27 5.61 -13.47
C SER A 140 -11.45 4.67 -14.36
N GLY A 141 -12.01 4.33 -15.51
CA GLY A 141 -11.33 3.67 -16.63
C GLY A 141 -12.30 3.22 -17.71
N THR A 142 -11.88 3.29 -18.96
CA THR A 142 -12.64 2.76 -20.10
C THR A 142 -12.48 1.24 -20.21
N PHE A 143 -13.34 0.60 -21.00
CA PHE A 143 -13.23 -0.83 -21.29
C PHE A 143 -11.85 -1.21 -21.87
N LYS A 144 -11.34 -0.42 -22.82
CA LYS A 144 -10.04 -0.68 -23.46
C LYS A 144 -8.88 -0.58 -22.47
N GLU A 145 -8.86 0.46 -21.65
CA GLU A 145 -7.82 0.62 -20.61
C GLU A 145 -7.91 -0.48 -19.56
N ALA A 146 -9.11 -0.94 -19.21
CA ALA A 146 -9.30 -2.06 -18.30
C ALA A 146 -8.82 -3.40 -18.89
N GLN A 147 -8.96 -3.59 -20.19
CA GLN A 147 -8.39 -4.74 -20.90
C GLN A 147 -6.86 -4.73 -20.85
N GLU A 148 -6.23 -3.56 -21.07
CA GLU A 148 -4.78 -3.39 -20.95
C GLU A 148 -4.30 -3.61 -19.50
N LEU A 149 -5.05 -3.10 -18.52
CA LEU A 149 -4.79 -3.34 -17.10
C LEU A 149 -4.87 -4.83 -16.75
N GLU A 150 -5.90 -5.54 -17.21
CA GLU A 150 -6.05 -6.98 -16.99
C GLU A 150 -4.86 -7.76 -17.56
N ALA A 151 -4.38 -7.42 -18.75
CA ALA A 151 -3.22 -8.04 -19.35
C ALA A 151 -1.96 -7.81 -18.50
N VAL A 152 -1.66 -6.57 -18.13
CA VAL A 152 -0.46 -6.24 -17.32
C VAL A 152 -0.52 -6.88 -15.93
N LEU A 153 -1.69 -6.89 -15.28
CA LEU A 153 -1.83 -7.55 -13.98
C LEU A 153 -1.74 -9.07 -14.09
N SER A 154 -2.17 -9.66 -15.20
CA SER A 154 -2.03 -11.10 -15.45
C SER A 154 -0.56 -11.52 -15.61
N ASP A 155 0.27 -10.64 -16.16
CA ASP A 155 1.72 -10.87 -16.22
C ASP A 155 2.42 -10.59 -14.88
N LEU A 156 1.91 -9.65 -14.09
CA LEU A 156 2.54 -9.21 -12.84
C LEU A 156 2.19 -10.09 -11.63
N VAL A 157 0.94 -10.58 -11.54
CA VAL A 157 0.44 -11.34 -10.40
C VAL A 157 0.62 -12.83 -10.64
N LYS A 158 1.30 -13.50 -9.72
CA LYS A 158 1.62 -14.94 -9.85
C LYS A 158 0.40 -15.86 -9.70
N ASN A 159 -0.51 -15.52 -8.79
CA ASN A 159 -1.65 -16.36 -8.43
C ASN A 159 -2.98 -15.73 -8.91
N ASP A 160 -4.00 -15.68 -8.05
CA ASP A 160 -5.32 -15.18 -8.40
C ASP A 160 -5.45 -13.68 -8.13
N PHE A 161 -6.17 -12.97 -9.00
CA PHE A 161 -6.59 -11.60 -8.71
C PHE A 161 -7.96 -11.26 -9.29
N SER A 162 -8.52 -10.17 -8.78
CA SER A 162 -9.71 -9.52 -9.33
C SER A 162 -9.54 -8.01 -9.26
N VAL A 163 -10.15 -7.31 -10.20
CA VAL A 163 -10.20 -5.83 -10.26
C VAL A 163 -11.64 -5.40 -10.11
N LEU A 164 -11.92 -4.58 -9.12
CA LEU A 164 -13.17 -3.81 -9.03
C LEU A 164 -12.90 -2.42 -9.62
N LEU A 165 -13.47 -2.15 -10.80
CA LEU A 165 -13.35 -0.88 -11.51
C LEU A 165 -14.66 -0.11 -11.42
N ILE A 166 -14.60 1.09 -10.87
CA ILE A 166 -15.77 1.89 -10.51
C ILE A 166 -15.77 3.19 -11.31
N ASN A 167 -16.76 3.38 -12.17
CA ASN A 167 -16.95 4.61 -12.91
C ASN A 167 -18.07 5.44 -12.25
N HIS A 168 -17.82 6.74 -12.04
CA HIS A 168 -18.86 7.66 -11.58
C HIS A 168 -19.52 8.29 -12.81
N THR A 169 -20.79 7.95 -13.05
CA THR A 169 -21.54 8.34 -14.26
C THR A 169 -22.94 8.84 -13.87
N LYS A 170 -23.75 9.21 -14.89
CA LYS A 170 -25.12 9.70 -14.71
C LYS A 170 -26.13 8.56 -14.45
N VAL A 171 -25.88 7.75 -13.42
CA VAL A 171 -26.78 6.70 -12.93
C VAL A 171 -27.37 7.07 -11.57
N ASN A 172 -28.51 6.46 -11.21
CA ASN A 172 -29.21 6.74 -9.94
C ASN A 172 -28.81 5.79 -8.79
N GLY A 173 -27.97 4.78 -9.07
CA GLY A 173 -27.55 3.77 -8.11
C GLY A 173 -26.44 2.89 -8.69
N LEU A 174 -26.15 1.78 -8.00
CA LEU A 174 -25.14 0.81 -8.43
C LEU A 174 -25.62 0.04 -9.68
N VAL A 175 -24.83 0.09 -10.75
CA VAL A 175 -25.09 -0.65 -11.99
C VAL A 175 -23.88 -1.50 -12.34
N GLU A 176 -24.05 -2.82 -12.44
CA GLU A 176 -22.99 -3.73 -12.90
C GLU A 176 -22.85 -3.70 -14.42
N GLN A 177 -21.61 -3.59 -14.89
CA GLN A 177 -21.27 -3.61 -16.31
C GLN A 177 -20.86 -5.02 -16.73
N ASN A 178 -21.46 -5.53 -17.81
CA ASN A 178 -21.20 -6.87 -18.32
C ASN A 178 -20.02 -6.89 -19.30
N TRP A 179 -18.87 -6.38 -18.88
CA TRP A 179 -17.67 -6.41 -19.72
C TRP A 179 -17.17 -7.85 -19.91
N PRO A 180 -16.76 -8.27 -21.13
CA PRO A 180 -16.24 -9.61 -21.42
C PRO A 180 -14.79 -9.81 -20.91
N LEU A 181 -14.48 -9.29 -19.72
CA LEU A 181 -13.20 -9.42 -19.04
C LEU A 181 -13.28 -10.48 -17.95
N GLN A 182 -12.21 -11.27 -17.83
CA GLN A 182 -12.17 -12.45 -16.96
C GLN A 182 -11.92 -12.06 -15.50
N ARG A 183 -11.13 -11.02 -15.26
CA ARG A 183 -10.64 -10.57 -13.94
C ARG A 183 -11.16 -9.20 -13.53
N VAL A 184 -11.87 -8.48 -14.42
CA VAL A 184 -12.43 -7.15 -14.13
C VAL A 184 -13.94 -7.23 -13.90
N CYS A 185 -14.37 -6.82 -12.71
CA CYS A 185 -15.74 -6.44 -12.40
C CYS A 185 -15.84 -4.92 -12.54
N ALA A 186 -16.55 -4.47 -13.57
CA ALA A 186 -16.81 -3.05 -13.80
C ALA A 186 -18.20 -2.67 -13.31
N VAL A 187 -18.32 -1.51 -12.67
CA VAL A 187 -19.57 -0.99 -12.13
C VAL A 187 -19.64 0.51 -12.32
N GLU A 188 -20.87 1.02 -12.33
CA GLU A 188 -21.15 2.45 -12.33
C GLU A 188 -21.85 2.86 -11.03
N LEU A 189 -21.48 4.04 -10.53
CA LEU A 189 -22.07 4.73 -9.40
C LEU A 189 -22.51 6.15 -9.81
N PRO A 190 -23.44 6.79 -9.08
CA PRO A 190 -23.78 8.19 -9.31
C PRO A 190 -22.56 9.12 -9.28
N ASP A 191 -22.54 10.14 -10.15
CA ASP A 191 -21.48 11.15 -10.29
C ASP A 191 -21.64 12.39 -9.39
N LYS A 192 -22.75 12.49 -8.66
CA LYS A 192 -22.97 13.55 -7.69
C LYS A 192 -22.24 13.26 -6.38
N GLU A 193 -21.43 14.22 -5.92
CA GLU A 193 -20.72 14.19 -4.62
C GLU A 193 -20.17 12.78 -4.33
N ILE A 194 -19.11 12.42 -5.05
CA ILE A 194 -18.60 11.04 -5.06
C ILE A 194 -17.92 10.62 -3.75
N TRP A 195 -17.65 11.56 -2.82
CA TRP A 195 -16.80 11.31 -1.66
C TRP A 195 -17.54 10.68 -0.49
N VAL A 196 -18.79 11.07 -0.26
CA VAL A 196 -19.58 10.60 0.90
C VAL A 196 -20.92 10.02 0.48
N THR A 197 -21.60 10.64 -0.48
CA THR A 197 -22.97 10.27 -0.87
C THR A 197 -23.07 8.80 -1.30
N ASN A 198 -22.01 8.29 -1.94
CA ASN A 198 -21.93 6.91 -2.41
C ASN A 198 -21.43 5.90 -1.36
N ASP A 199 -21.14 6.29 -0.10
CA ASP A 199 -20.60 5.41 0.95
C ASP A 199 -21.42 4.12 1.14
N HIS A 200 -22.75 4.23 1.02
CA HIS A 200 -23.65 3.08 1.14
C HIS A 200 -23.49 2.09 -0.03
N LEU A 201 -23.23 2.57 -1.24
CA LEU A 201 -22.97 1.73 -2.42
C LEU A 201 -21.58 1.08 -2.34
N TRP A 202 -20.57 1.79 -1.82
CA TRP A 202 -19.27 1.20 -1.51
C TRP A 202 -19.39 0.04 -0.51
N ARG A 203 -20.16 0.22 0.58
CA ARG A 203 -20.47 -0.87 1.53
C ARG A 203 -21.17 -2.04 0.84
N GLN A 204 -22.10 -1.77 -0.07
CA GLN A 204 -22.81 -2.80 -0.82
C GLN A 204 -21.86 -3.59 -1.73
N MET A 205 -20.98 -2.93 -2.49
CA MET A 205 -20.01 -3.59 -3.38
C MET A 205 -19.00 -4.43 -2.61
N PHE A 206 -18.57 -3.97 -1.44
CA PHE A 206 -17.63 -4.70 -0.58
C PHE A 206 -18.28 -5.81 0.26
N ASN A 207 -19.59 -5.96 0.21
CA ASN A 207 -20.28 -7.01 0.96
C ASN A 207 -19.81 -8.41 0.51
N GLY A 208 -19.31 -9.19 1.47
CA GLY A 208 -18.78 -10.53 1.23
C GLY A 208 -17.31 -10.56 0.83
N ILE A 209 -16.63 -9.41 0.77
CA ILE A 209 -15.18 -9.29 0.58
C ILE A 209 -14.53 -9.21 1.96
N ARG A 210 -13.51 -10.04 2.20
CA ARG A 210 -12.78 -10.07 3.47
C ARG A 210 -11.29 -10.09 3.23
N TYR A 211 -10.57 -9.27 3.98
CA TYR A 211 -9.12 -9.42 4.07
C TYR A 211 -8.78 -10.54 5.06
N VAL A 212 -8.00 -11.51 4.62
CA VAL A 212 -7.46 -12.59 5.45
C VAL A 212 -5.95 -12.62 5.23
N PRO A 213 -5.13 -12.23 6.24
CA PRO A 213 -3.68 -12.30 6.11
C PRO A 213 -3.25 -13.70 5.69
N SER A 214 -2.32 -13.82 4.74
CA SER A 214 -1.66 -15.11 4.49
C SER A 214 -1.11 -15.64 5.81
N GLN A 215 -1.52 -16.83 6.21
CA GLN A 215 -0.85 -17.55 7.29
C GLN A 215 0.60 -17.72 6.85
N PRO A 216 1.60 -17.40 7.69
CA PRO A 216 2.97 -17.78 7.36
C PRO A 216 2.97 -19.29 7.15
N SER A 217 3.43 -19.74 5.98
CA SER A 217 3.58 -21.16 5.69
C SER A 217 4.39 -21.78 6.84
N VAL A 218 3.77 -22.69 7.59
CA VAL A 218 4.48 -23.58 8.50
C VAL A 218 5.30 -24.52 7.63
N GLY A 219 6.47 -24.07 7.20
CA GLY A 219 7.28 -24.76 6.22
C GLY A 219 8.47 -23.90 5.80
N ALA A 220 9.65 -24.34 6.19
CA ALA A 220 10.98 -23.72 6.05
C ALA A 220 11.24 -22.56 7.04
N GLY A 221 12.08 -22.86 8.03
CA GLY A 221 12.66 -21.87 8.93
C GLY A 221 13.38 -20.76 8.17
N ALA A 222 12.73 -19.61 8.04
CA ALA A 222 13.37 -18.41 7.54
C ALA A 222 14.34 -17.90 8.62
N ASN A 223 15.64 -17.93 8.30
CA ASN A 223 16.64 -17.18 9.05
C ASN A 223 16.43 -15.69 8.74
N MET A 224 16.17 -14.88 9.76
CA MET A 224 16.07 -13.43 9.59
C MET A 224 17.34 -12.75 10.07
N ASN A 225 17.92 -11.92 9.21
CA ASN A 225 19.04 -11.04 9.53
C ASN A 225 18.58 -9.59 9.45
N VAL A 226 18.59 -8.88 10.57
CA VAL A 226 18.38 -7.42 10.61
C VAL A 226 19.76 -6.77 10.73
N PHE A 227 20.15 -5.97 9.72
CA PHE A 227 21.39 -5.20 9.74
C PHE A 227 21.06 -3.71 9.82
N GLN A 228 21.60 -3.02 10.82
CA GLN A 228 21.51 -1.56 10.95
C GLN A 228 22.88 -0.95 11.25
N GLN A 229 23.22 0.13 10.54
CA GLN A 229 24.47 0.88 10.69
C GLN A 229 24.16 2.36 10.90
N GLY A 230 24.73 2.98 11.95
CA GLY A 230 24.62 4.42 12.23
C GLY A 230 24.38 4.77 13.70
N ASN A 231 24.58 6.06 14.04
CA ASN A 231 24.24 6.60 15.36
C ASN A 231 22.77 7.02 15.36
N LEU A 232 21.93 6.36 16.17
CA LEU A 232 20.50 6.66 16.28
C LEU A 232 20.10 6.90 17.74
N SER A 233 19.12 7.77 17.97
CA SER A 233 18.57 8.02 19.31
C SER A 233 17.63 6.89 19.79
N SER A 234 17.00 6.16 18.86
CA SER A 234 16.18 4.98 19.16
C SER A 234 16.07 4.03 17.96
N ALA A 235 16.02 2.72 18.22
CA ALA A 235 15.69 1.68 17.23
C ALA A 235 14.58 0.76 17.77
N ASN A 236 13.49 0.61 17.02
CA ASN A 236 12.37 -0.26 17.37
C ASN A 236 12.21 -1.37 16.32
N ALA A 237 12.20 -2.63 16.76
CA ALA A 237 11.88 -3.78 15.93
C ALA A 237 10.64 -4.49 16.51
N PHE A 238 9.63 -4.72 15.68
CA PHE A 238 8.39 -5.42 16.06
C PHE A 238 8.17 -6.61 15.12
N GLN A 239 7.91 -7.79 15.69
CA GLN A 239 7.59 -8.98 14.92
C GLN A 239 6.49 -9.84 15.58
N GLN A 240 5.62 -10.41 14.73
CA GLN A 240 4.74 -11.54 15.04
C GLN A 240 5.19 -12.77 14.23
N GLY A 241 5.34 -13.95 14.88
CA GLY A 241 5.62 -15.23 14.19
C GLY A 241 6.56 -16.18 14.95
N ILE A 242 6.86 -17.36 14.36
CA ILE A 242 7.77 -18.39 14.91
C ILE A 242 8.99 -18.56 13.97
N PRO A 243 9.97 -17.64 13.97
CA PRO A 243 11.21 -17.82 13.21
C PRO A 243 12.12 -18.89 13.85
N SER A 244 12.88 -19.64 13.04
CA SER A 244 13.87 -20.61 13.56
C SER A 244 15.07 -19.92 14.17
N ASN A 245 15.61 -18.89 13.50
CA ASN A 245 16.69 -18.04 14.03
C ASN A 245 16.39 -16.57 13.74
N VAL A 246 16.64 -15.70 14.73
CA VAL A 246 16.65 -14.24 14.57
C VAL A 246 18.07 -13.76 14.88
N ASN A 247 18.75 -13.18 13.90
CA ASN A 247 20.03 -12.53 14.07
C ASN A 247 19.87 -11.01 13.91
N THR A 248 20.22 -10.26 14.93
CA THR A 248 20.29 -8.80 14.87
C THR A 248 21.76 -8.40 14.88
N PHE A 249 22.23 -7.72 13.82
CA PHE A 249 23.56 -7.15 13.74
C PHE A 249 23.47 -5.63 13.78
N GLN A 250 24.25 -5.02 14.68
CA GLN A 250 24.27 -3.57 14.83
C GLN A 250 25.68 -3.00 15.02
N GLN A 251 25.97 -1.91 14.30
CA GLN A 251 27.21 -1.13 14.41
C GLN A 251 26.91 0.36 14.66
N GLY A 252 27.28 0.89 15.84
CA GLY A 252 27.09 2.32 16.23
C GLY A 252 26.73 2.55 17.71
N ASN A 253 26.68 3.81 18.16
CA ASN A 253 26.24 4.19 19.52
C ASN A 253 24.72 4.42 19.56
N LEU A 254 24.02 3.82 20.53
CA LEU A 254 22.56 3.97 20.73
C LEU A 254 22.20 4.32 22.17
N SER A 255 21.15 5.14 22.32
CA SER A 255 20.59 5.50 23.63
C SER A 255 19.51 4.53 24.11
N ASN A 256 18.67 3.99 23.21
CA ASN A 256 17.57 3.07 23.53
C ASN A 256 17.32 2.05 22.40
N VAL A 257 17.25 0.76 22.75
CA VAL A 257 16.80 -0.33 21.86
C VAL A 257 15.58 -1.01 22.47
N ASN A 258 14.47 -1.07 21.73
CA ASN A 258 13.30 -1.87 22.09
C ASN A 258 13.07 -2.96 21.05
N THR A 259 13.18 -4.21 21.46
CA THR A 259 12.80 -5.36 20.63
C THR A 259 11.55 -6.01 21.23
N PHE A 260 10.46 -6.05 20.47
CA PHE A 260 9.23 -6.71 20.86
C PHE A 260 9.01 -7.95 19.99
N GLN A 261 8.94 -9.11 20.62
CA GLN A 261 8.72 -10.39 19.94
C GLN A 261 7.51 -11.13 20.54
N GLN A 262 6.58 -11.52 19.67
CA GLN A 262 5.55 -12.53 19.95
C GLN A 262 5.88 -13.84 19.22
N GLY A 263 6.27 -14.90 19.97
CA GLY A 263 6.58 -16.24 19.45
C GLY A 263 7.59 -17.02 20.30
N ILE A 264 7.87 -18.28 19.93
CA ILE A 264 8.92 -19.15 20.54
C ILE A 264 10.00 -19.40 19.49
N PRO A 265 11.04 -18.55 19.37
CA PRO A 265 12.17 -18.84 18.49
C PRO A 265 13.00 -20.00 19.03
N SER A 266 13.65 -20.76 18.14
CA SER A 266 14.61 -21.80 18.55
C SER A 266 15.93 -21.18 19.03
N ASN A 267 16.42 -20.12 18.36
CA ASN A 267 17.55 -19.31 18.81
C ASN A 267 17.33 -17.81 18.54
N VAL A 268 17.85 -16.95 19.42
CA VAL A 268 17.94 -15.49 19.23
C VAL A 268 19.38 -15.08 19.46
N ASN A 269 20.04 -14.53 18.44
CA ASN A 269 21.41 -14.03 18.54
C ASN A 269 21.44 -12.52 18.28
N THR A 270 22.04 -11.77 19.21
CA THR A 270 22.30 -10.35 19.06
C THR A 270 23.81 -10.15 18.99
N PHE A 271 24.30 -9.61 17.87
CA PHE A 271 25.69 -9.22 17.71
C PHE A 271 25.79 -7.70 17.64
N GLN A 272 26.66 -7.12 18.46
CA GLN A 272 26.78 -5.69 18.61
C GLN A 272 28.24 -5.21 18.67
N GLN A 273 28.50 -4.07 18.04
CA GLN A 273 29.74 -3.30 18.19
C GLN A 273 29.41 -1.82 18.50
N GLY A 274 29.58 -1.38 19.76
CA GLY A 274 29.35 0.02 20.22
C GLY A 274 28.94 0.17 21.71
N ASN A 275 28.85 1.41 22.23
CA ASN A 275 28.40 1.70 23.62
C ASN A 275 26.86 1.81 23.73
N LEU A 276 26.30 1.35 24.86
CA LEU A 276 24.86 1.38 25.18
C LEU A 276 24.58 1.95 26.58
N SER A 277 23.43 2.60 26.73
CA SER A 277 22.89 3.03 28.04
C SER A 277 21.67 2.24 28.50
N ASN A 278 20.72 1.84 27.62
CA ASN A 278 19.52 1.07 28.00
C ASN A 278 19.08 0.05 26.92
N VAL A 279 18.81 -1.19 27.32
CA VAL A 279 18.25 -2.26 26.46
C VAL A 279 17.01 -2.84 27.12
N ASN A 280 15.87 -2.78 26.43
CA ASN A 280 14.64 -3.45 26.86
C ASN A 280 14.25 -4.53 25.83
N ALA A 281 14.36 -5.79 26.23
CA ALA A 281 13.83 -6.93 25.49
C ALA A 281 12.53 -7.38 26.17
N PHE A 282 11.41 -7.35 25.44
CA PHE A 282 10.13 -7.82 25.95
C PHE A 282 9.69 -9.08 25.20
N GLN A 283 9.60 -10.18 25.92
CA GLN A 283 9.09 -11.46 25.42
C GLN A 283 7.75 -11.76 26.11
N LYS A 284 6.68 -11.89 25.32
CA LYS A 284 5.40 -12.39 25.83
C LYS A 284 5.16 -13.79 25.26
N GLY A 285 5.46 -14.81 26.05
CA GLY A 285 5.04 -16.19 25.78
C GLY A 285 3.55 -16.35 26.08
N ASN A 286 2.84 -17.16 25.29
CA ASN A 286 1.53 -17.65 25.70
C ASN A 286 1.75 -18.70 26.80
N LEU A 287 1.30 -18.41 28.02
CA LEU A 287 1.09 -19.42 29.04
C LEU A 287 -0.13 -20.24 28.61
N ASN A 288 0.09 -21.42 28.05
CA ASN A 288 -0.97 -22.39 27.86
C ASN A 288 -1.42 -22.89 29.25
N LYS A 289 -2.67 -22.61 29.60
CA LYS A 289 -3.53 -23.51 30.39
C LYS A 289 -4.77 -23.79 29.56
#